data_AF-A0A139DQ54-F1
#
_entry.id   AF-A0A139DQ54-F1
#
_cell.length_a   1.000
_cell.length_b   1.000
_cell.length_c   1.000
_cell.angle_alpha   90.00
_cell.angle_beta   90.00
_cell.angle_gamma   90.00
#
_symmetry.space_group_name_H-M   'P 1'
#
loop_
_entity.id
_entity.type
_entity.pdbx_description
1 polymer ?
#
loop_
_entity_poly.entity_id
_entity_poly.type
_entity_poly.pdbx_seq_one_letter_code
_entity_poly.pdbx_strand_id
1 'polypeptide(L)'
;MTNGAITQDDLISENDFDEQYKPMRQTKAGDMLSPDYRGAQAFAESQGLNEKHIWSVRHGDEDDSMVADPGPGTVNVAGYVVTEKAWETGDEIAVYFEDDMDMGMDEDDDDLDEGPAPGM
;
A
#
# COMPACT_ATOMS: atom_id res chain seq x y z
N MET A 1 -9.72 -17.05 25.17
CA MET A 1 -8.65 -16.89 24.16
C MET A 1 -8.25 -15.44 24.29
N THR A 2 -7.03 -15.16 24.71
CA THR A 2 -6.54 -13.79 24.92
C THR A 2 -6.50 -13.09 23.57
N ASN A 3 -7.34 -12.05 23.41
CA ASN A 3 -7.16 -11.06 22.35
C ASN A 3 -5.86 -10.32 22.68
N GLY A 4 -4.73 -10.84 22.21
CA GLY A 4 -3.50 -10.05 22.16
C GLY A 4 -3.79 -8.90 21.22
N ALA A 5 -3.87 -7.69 21.76
CA ALA A 5 -3.82 -6.52 20.92
C ALA A 5 -2.52 -6.61 20.12
N ILE A 6 -2.62 -6.60 18.80
CA ILE A 6 -1.46 -6.38 17.93
C ILE A 6 -0.93 -5.01 18.35
N THR A 7 0.28 -4.98 18.91
CA THR A 7 0.90 -3.73 19.33
C THR A 7 1.56 -3.09 18.13
N GLN A 8 1.76 -1.77 18.16
CA GLN A 8 2.40 -1.03 17.06
C GLN A 8 3.83 -1.58 16.75
N ASP A 9 4.49 -2.18 17.76
CA ASP A 9 5.77 -2.88 17.61
C ASP A 9 5.69 -4.19 16.80
N ASP A 10 4.50 -4.76 16.60
CA ASP A 10 4.28 -5.99 15.82
C ASP A 10 3.98 -5.72 14.34
N LEU A 11 3.76 -4.45 13.96
CA LEU A 11 3.46 -4.05 12.59
C LEU A 11 4.74 -3.88 11.77
N ILE A 12 4.75 -4.44 10.56
CA ILE A 12 5.78 -4.18 9.57
C ILE A 12 5.53 -2.76 9.02
N SER A 13 6.53 -1.88 9.07
CA SER A 13 6.40 -0.52 8.51
C SER A 13 6.18 -0.55 7.00
N GLU A 14 5.65 0.54 6.42
CA GLU A 14 5.49 0.64 4.95
C GLU A 14 6.80 0.39 4.22
N ASN A 15 7.88 1.06 4.66
CA ASN A 15 9.20 0.89 4.04
C ASN A 15 9.70 -0.56 4.14
N ASP A 16 9.52 -1.21 5.30
CA ASP A 16 9.89 -2.61 5.45
C ASP A 16 9.03 -3.54 4.58
N PHE A 17 7.74 -3.23 4.43
CA PHE A 17 6.85 -4.00 3.58
C PHE A 17 7.29 -3.92 2.10
N ASP A 18 7.58 -2.72 1.63
CA ASP A 18 8.03 -2.47 0.26
C ASP A 18 9.39 -3.10 -0.03
N GLU A 19 10.34 -2.99 0.91
CA GLU A 19 11.68 -3.58 0.75
C GLU A 19 11.66 -5.11 0.80
N GLN A 20 10.91 -5.70 1.75
CA GLN A 20 10.93 -7.13 2.00
C GLN A 20 10.02 -7.93 1.06
N TYR A 21 8.82 -7.41 0.78
CA TYR A 21 7.80 -8.14 0.04
C TYR A 21 7.67 -7.68 -1.40
N LYS A 22 7.99 -6.40 -1.69
CA LYS A 22 7.99 -5.81 -3.03
C LYS A 22 6.65 -6.00 -3.76
N PRO A 23 5.66 -5.13 -3.49
CA PRO A 23 4.40 -5.09 -4.21
C PRO A 23 4.58 -5.08 -5.74
N MET A 24 3.87 -5.97 -6.40
CA MET A 24 3.91 -6.14 -7.85
C MET A 24 2.83 -5.29 -8.52
N ARG A 25 3.19 -4.64 -9.63
CA ARG A 25 2.24 -3.93 -10.48
C ARG A 25 1.35 -4.93 -11.22
N GLN A 26 0.06 -4.87 -10.98
CA GLN A 26 -0.92 -5.81 -11.55
C GLN A 26 -1.47 -5.34 -12.90
N THR A 27 -1.51 -4.02 -13.13
CA THR A 27 -2.01 -3.44 -14.39
C THR A 27 -0.92 -2.69 -15.14
N LYS A 28 -1.11 -2.53 -16.45
CA LYS A 28 -0.24 -1.69 -17.30
C LYS A 28 -0.32 -0.20 -16.96
N ALA A 29 -1.39 0.23 -16.29
CA ALA A 29 -1.53 1.60 -15.79
C ALA A 29 -0.67 1.85 -14.53
N GLY A 30 -0.10 0.79 -13.95
CA GLY A 30 0.71 0.88 -12.74
C GLY A 30 -0.06 0.59 -11.46
N ASP A 31 -1.33 0.16 -11.55
CA ASP A 31 -2.10 -0.16 -10.35
C ASP A 31 -1.49 -1.37 -9.66
N MET A 32 -1.23 -1.22 -8.36
CA MET A 32 -0.69 -2.27 -7.50
C MET A 32 -1.80 -3.08 -6.81
N LEU A 33 -3.03 -2.54 -6.76
CA LEU A 33 -4.18 -3.16 -6.12
C LEU A 33 -5.12 -3.79 -7.14
N SER A 34 -5.52 -5.02 -6.85
CA SER A 34 -6.67 -5.68 -7.46
C SER A 34 -7.92 -5.33 -6.66
N PRO A 35 -9.06 -5.04 -7.31
CA PRO A 35 -10.31 -4.74 -6.62
C PRO A 35 -10.93 -5.98 -5.94
N ASP A 36 -10.54 -7.18 -6.37
CA ASP A 36 -11.08 -8.44 -5.83
C ASP A 36 -10.00 -9.54 -5.76
N TYR A 37 -10.19 -10.47 -4.82
CA TYR A 37 -9.23 -11.55 -4.56
C TYR A 37 -9.01 -12.45 -5.77
N ARG A 38 -10.05 -12.68 -6.57
CA ARG A 38 -9.96 -13.55 -7.74
C ARG A 38 -9.07 -12.94 -8.82
N GLY A 39 -9.14 -11.62 -9.00
CA GLY A 39 -8.22 -10.86 -9.85
C GLY A 39 -6.78 -11.00 -9.41
N ALA A 40 -6.51 -10.79 -8.11
CA ALA A 40 -5.17 -10.94 -7.53
C ALA A 40 -4.66 -12.38 -7.66
N GLN A 41 -5.52 -13.37 -7.43
CA GLN A 41 -5.17 -14.79 -7.59
C GLN A 41 -4.83 -15.13 -9.04
N ALA A 42 -5.64 -14.71 -10.00
CA ALA A 42 -5.35 -14.93 -11.41
C ALA A 42 -4.03 -14.27 -11.85
N PHE A 43 -3.73 -13.08 -11.31
CA PHE A 43 -2.45 -12.42 -11.54
C PHE A 43 -1.28 -13.21 -10.93
N ALA A 44 -1.36 -13.58 -9.65
CA ALA A 44 -0.35 -14.38 -8.97
C ALA A 44 -0.07 -15.70 -9.72
N GLU A 45 -1.12 -16.43 -10.11
CA GLU A 45 -1.01 -17.66 -10.89
C GLU A 45 -0.34 -17.43 -12.25
N SER A 46 -0.63 -16.30 -12.92
CA SER A 46 0.03 -15.93 -14.18
C SER A 46 1.54 -15.69 -14.04
N GLN A 47 1.98 -15.35 -12.83
CA GLN A 47 3.39 -15.17 -12.47
C GLN A 47 4.01 -16.46 -11.89
N GLY A 48 3.26 -17.55 -11.79
CA GLY A 48 3.71 -18.80 -11.16
C GLY A 48 3.79 -18.73 -9.63
N LEU A 49 3.11 -17.77 -9.02
CA LEU A 49 3.02 -17.57 -7.58
C LEU A 49 1.77 -18.25 -7.01
N ASN A 50 1.76 -18.45 -5.69
CA ASN A 50 0.63 -19.05 -4.97
C ASN A 50 -0.08 -18.01 -4.08
N GLU A 51 -1.13 -18.44 -3.37
CA GLU A 51 -1.93 -17.58 -2.49
C GLU A 51 -1.13 -16.89 -1.37
N LYS A 52 0.06 -17.40 -1.01
CA LYS A 52 0.91 -16.80 0.01
C LYS A 52 1.58 -15.50 -0.44
N HIS A 53 1.44 -15.13 -1.70
CA HIS A 53 1.90 -13.87 -2.24
C HIS A 53 0.80 -12.81 -2.25
N ILE A 54 -0.41 -13.15 -1.79
CA ILE A 54 -1.57 -12.26 -1.86
C ILE A 54 -1.83 -11.72 -0.46
N TRP A 55 -1.96 -10.40 -0.38
CA TRP A 55 -2.31 -9.67 0.83
C TRP A 55 -3.60 -8.88 0.59
N SER A 56 -4.50 -8.90 1.56
CA SER A 56 -5.67 -8.03 1.59
C SER A 56 -5.30 -6.71 2.22
N VAL A 57 -5.58 -5.61 1.53
CA VAL A 57 -5.40 -4.26 2.04
C VAL A 57 -6.73 -3.74 2.57
N ARG A 58 -6.75 -3.24 3.81
CA ARG A 58 -7.92 -2.64 4.47
C ARG A 58 -7.55 -1.30 5.11
N HIS A 59 -8.54 -0.51 5.46
CA HIS A 59 -8.31 0.68 6.28
C HIS A 59 -7.93 0.26 7.71
N GLY A 60 -6.92 0.93 8.26
CA GLY A 60 -6.54 0.85 9.66
C GLY A 60 -7.62 1.45 10.56
N ASP A 61 -7.59 1.06 11.83
CA ASP A 61 -8.55 1.55 12.82
C ASP A 61 -8.18 2.95 13.34
N GLU A 62 -6.92 3.37 13.17
CA GLU A 62 -6.36 4.65 13.62
C GLU A 62 -5.65 5.33 12.42
N ASP A 63 -5.95 6.61 12.19
CA ASP A 63 -5.23 7.55 11.31
C ASP A 63 -5.22 7.30 9.78
N ASP A 64 -6.39 7.04 9.15
CA ASP A 64 -6.59 6.92 7.69
C ASP A 64 -5.57 6.01 6.93
N SER A 65 -4.78 5.24 7.68
CA SER A 65 -3.73 4.36 7.19
C SER A 65 -4.33 3.15 6.48
N MET A 66 -3.59 2.59 5.52
CA MET A 66 -3.92 1.31 4.91
C MET A 66 -3.02 0.21 5.46
N VAL A 67 -3.62 -0.91 5.83
CA VAL A 67 -2.96 -2.06 6.44
C VAL A 67 -3.14 -3.26 5.53
N ALA A 68 -2.07 -4.01 5.30
CA ALA A 68 -2.03 -5.27 4.56
C ALA A 68 -1.99 -6.46 5.51
N ASP A 69 -2.98 -7.36 5.40
CA ASP A 69 -3.03 -8.64 6.08
C ASP A 69 -2.83 -9.81 5.08
N PRO A 70 -2.15 -10.90 5.48
CA PRO A 70 -1.98 -12.10 4.68
C PRO A 70 -3.29 -12.73 4.23
N GLY A 71 -3.37 -13.06 2.95
CA GLY A 71 -4.44 -13.87 2.38
C GLY A 71 -5.67 -13.06 1.95
N PRO A 72 -6.85 -13.71 1.84
CA PRO A 72 -8.02 -13.11 1.19
C PRO A 72 -8.72 -12.01 1.99
N GLY A 73 -8.33 -11.76 3.25
CA GLY A 73 -9.08 -10.88 4.14
C GLY A 73 -10.56 -11.29 4.27
N THR A 74 -11.29 -10.71 5.21
CA THR A 74 -12.74 -11.01 5.31
C THR A 74 -13.63 -9.80 5.54
N VAL A 75 -13.07 -8.66 5.96
CA VAL A 75 -13.87 -7.49 6.36
C VAL A 75 -13.20 -6.20 5.89
N ASN A 76 -13.98 -5.28 5.31
CA ASN A 76 -13.57 -3.92 4.91
C ASN A 76 -12.30 -3.84 4.04
N VAL A 77 -12.11 -4.83 3.16
CA VAL A 77 -10.98 -4.88 2.22
C VAL A 77 -11.16 -3.80 1.15
N ALA A 78 -10.17 -2.90 1.06
CA ALA A 78 -10.05 -1.88 0.02
C ALA A 78 -9.52 -2.48 -1.29
N GLY A 79 -8.67 -3.50 -1.21
CA GLY A 79 -8.15 -4.22 -2.37
C GLY A 79 -7.17 -5.32 -2.01
N TYR A 80 -6.49 -5.86 -3.02
CA TYR A 80 -5.57 -6.97 -2.90
C TYR A 80 -4.26 -6.67 -3.59
N VAL A 81 -3.15 -6.81 -2.87
CA VAL A 81 -1.80 -6.63 -3.44
C VAL A 81 -1.13 -7.99 -3.58
N VAL A 82 -0.36 -8.16 -4.65
CA VAL A 82 0.47 -9.35 -4.88
C VAL A 82 1.93 -8.97 -4.70
N THR A 83 2.70 -9.76 -3.96
CA THR A 83 4.09 -9.48 -3.59
C THR A 83 5.07 -10.48 -4.21
N GLU A 84 6.30 -10.05 -4.47
CA GLU A 84 7.35 -10.96 -4.98
C GLU A 84 7.72 -12.03 -3.94
N LYS A 85 7.74 -11.67 -2.65
CA LYS A 85 7.98 -12.60 -1.54
C LYS A 85 6.65 -13.05 -0.92
N ALA A 86 6.57 -14.33 -0.57
CA ALA A 86 5.45 -14.86 0.20
C ALA A 86 5.55 -14.44 1.67
N TRP A 87 4.40 -14.24 2.33
CA TRP A 87 4.36 -14.26 3.79
C TRP A 87 4.73 -15.65 4.34
N GLU A 88 5.27 -15.67 5.55
CA GLU A 88 5.88 -16.83 6.17
C GLU A 88 4.90 -17.55 7.10
N THR A 89 4.23 -16.80 7.99
CA THR A 89 3.36 -17.36 9.04
C THR A 89 1.87 -17.23 8.73
N GLY A 90 1.47 -16.14 8.08
CA GLY A 90 0.07 -15.77 7.87
C GLY A 90 -0.52 -14.93 9.02
N ASP A 91 0.32 -14.59 10.00
CA ASP A 91 -0.03 -13.72 11.14
C ASP A 91 0.66 -12.34 11.04
N GLU A 92 1.47 -12.12 9.99
CA GLU A 92 2.12 -10.84 9.74
C GLU A 92 1.08 -9.76 9.47
N ILE A 93 1.35 -8.52 9.87
CA ILE A 93 0.52 -7.38 9.52
C ILE A 93 1.46 -6.25 9.15
N ALA A 94 1.19 -5.62 8.01
CA ALA A 94 2.04 -4.57 7.48
C ALA A 94 1.26 -3.30 7.24
N VAL A 95 1.89 -2.15 7.44
CA VAL A 95 1.38 -0.90 6.94
C VAL A 95 1.68 -0.87 5.44
N TYR A 96 0.64 -0.65 4.63
CA TYR A 96 0.74 -0.60 3.17
C TYR A 96 0.89 0.83 2.66
N PHE A 97 0.24 1.77 3.34
CA PHE A 97 0.31 3.19 3.03
C PHE A 97 0.01 3.96 4.31
N GLU A 98 0.97 4.73 4.79
CA GLU A 98 0.72 5.79 5.75
C GLU A 98 0.31 7.02 4.93
N ASP A 99 -0.90 7.54 5.15
CA ASP A 99 -1.26 8.83 4.55
C ASP A 99 -0.52 9.92 5.32
N ASP A 100 0.78 10.04 5.06
CA ASP A 100 1.61 11.17 5.42
C ASP A 100 1.15 12.38 4.59
N MET A 101 -0.08 12.83 4.82
CA MET A 101 -0.56 14.15 4.43
C MET A 101 0.15 15.25 5.25
N ASP A 102 1.46 15.14 5.46
CA ASP A 102 2.34 16.28 5.61
C ASP A 102 2.86 16.66 4.21
N MET A 103 1.94 17.06 3.33
CA MET A 103 2.28 17.88 2.18
C MET A 103 2.67 19.28 2.68
N GLY A 104 3.78 19.36 3.40
CA GLY A 104 4.54 20.56 3.66
C GLY A 104 5.35 21.01 2.43
N MET A 105 4.74 21.05 1.25
CA MET A 105 5.36 21.59 0.03
C MET A 105 4.30 22.20 -0.90
N ASP A 106 4.00 23.48 -0.65
CA ASP A 106 3.72 24.49 -1.67
C ASP A 106 4.09 25.86 -1.07
N GLU A 107 5.38 26.07 -0.74
CA GLU A 107 5.99 27.39 -0.55
C GLU A 107 7.23 27.52 -1.44
N ASP A 108 7.06 27.23 -2.72
CA ASP A 108 7.92 27.65 -3.84
C ASP A 108 6.92 28.16 -4.90
N ASP A 109 6.96 29.34 -5.48
CA ASP A 109 8.00 30.35 -5.63
C ASP A 109 7.27 31.55 -6.27
N ASP A 110 6.87 32.56 -5.49
CA ASP A 110 6.22 33.79 -5.99
C ASP A 110 7.28 34.75 -6.61
N ASP A 111 8.18 34.22 -7.43
CA ASP A 111 9.11 35.01 -8.26
C ASP A 111 8.45 35.34 -9.60
N LEU A 112 7.35 36.11 -9.54
CA LEU A 112 6.79 36.77 -10.72
C LEU A 112 7.68 37.95 -11.13
N ASP A 113 8.63 37.62 -12.00
CA ASP A 113 9.42 38.50 -12.88
C ASP A 113 8.58 39.65 -13.46
N GLU A 114 8.59 40.80 -12.78
CA GLU A 114 8.02 42.06 -13.28
C GLU A 114 8.98 42.70 -14.31
N GLY A 115 9.14 42.03 -15.45
CA GLY A 115 9.82 42.53 -16.63
C GLY A 115 8.95 43.51 -17.44
N PRO A 116 9.56 44.49 -18.14
CA PRO A 116 8.95 45.81 -18.33
C PRO A 116 7.84 45.84 -19.38
N ALA A 117 6.79 46.60 -19.10
CA ALA A 117 5.73 46.90 -20.07
C ALA A 117 6.31 47.65 -21.30
N PRO A 118 5.89 47.28 -22.54
CA PRO A 118 6.41 47.88 -23.76
C PRO A 118 5.71 49.19 -24.10
N GLY A 119 6.52 50.21 -24.45
CA GLY A 119 6.20 51.24 -25.45
C GLY A 119 5.15 52.30 -25.13
N MET A 120 5.62 53.53 -24.90
CA MET A 120 5.01 54.74 -25.46
C MET A 120 6.10 55.62 -26.09
#